data_AF-D4VGC0-F1
#
_entry.id   AF-D4VGC0-F1
#
_cell.length_a   1.000
_cell.length_b   1.000
_cell.length_c   1.000
_cell.angle_alpha   90.00
_cell.angle_beta   90.00
_cell.angle_gamma   90.00
#
_symmetry.space_group_name_H-M   'P 1'
#
loop_
_entity.id
_entity.type
_entity.pdbx_description
1 polymer ?
#
loop_
_entity_poly.entity_id
_entity_poly.type
_entity_poly.pdbx_seq_one_letter_code
_entity_poly.pdbx_strand_id
1 'polypeptide(L)'
;MDLMEEMWISRPQRRMTKLSDLSDGSIARIKFYNANKEYTVDSFKIMFAEYQKSIYCNQEVIGVCHSISDYSYIVDYINNSHFRNELDIFTPEFDKKRTHHIISHKSDKDTLQVKVISNEGVIKSYDMSATGMSFEDMYEIIDKERNGYE
;
A
#
# COMPACT_ATOMS: atom_id res chain seq x y z
N MET A 1 6.57 40.94 -19.03
CA MET A 1 6.28 39.86 -18.07
C MET A 1 7.58 39.10 -17.93
N ASP A 2 8.23 39.29 -16.80
CA ASP A 2 9.64 39.00 -16.58
C ASP A 2 9.81 37.51 -16.24
N LEU A 3 10.68 36.80 -16.97
CA LEU A 3 10.96 35.36 -16.80
C LEU A 3 11.42 35.01 -15.36
N MET A 4 11.82 36.02 -14.58
CA MET A 4 12.26 35.90 -13.19
C MET A 4 11.12 35.72 -12.17
N GLU A 5 9.88 36.10 -12.49
CA GLU A 5 8.73 35.90 -11.57
C GLU A 5 8.27 34.43 -11.52
N GLU A 6 8.47 33.64 -12.57
CA GLU A 6 8.08 32.22 -12.58
C GLU A 6 9.04 31.30 -11.80
N MET A 7 10.29 31.72 -11.57
CA MET A 7 11.29 30.89 -10.87
C MET A 7 11.07 30.81 -9.34
N TRP A 8 10.27 31.71 -8.76
CA TRP A 8 10.14 31.87 -7.31
C TRP A 8 8.75 31.62 -6.74
N ILE A 9 7.76 31.27 -7.57
CA ILE A 9 6.48 30.78 -7.07
C ILE A 9 6.61 29.28 -6.91
N SER A 10 7.25 28.84 -5.83
CA SER A 10 7.05 27.47 -5.36
C SER A 10 5.55 27.33 -5.12
N ARG A 11 4.84 26.64 -6.04
CA ARG A 11 3.45 26.27 -5.77
C ARG A 11 3.49 25.54 -4.43
N PRO A 12 2.76 25.99 -3.40
CA PRO A 12 2.86 25.36 -2.10
C PRO A 12 2.57 23.88 -2.30
N GLN A 13 3.53 23.03 -1.89
CA GLN A 13 3.35 21.58 -1.90
C GLN A 13 1.98 21.31 -1.28
N ARG A 14 1.09 20.60 -1.99
CA ARG A 14 -0.28 20.38 -1.52
C ARG A 14 -0.19 19.79 -0.11
N ARG A 15 -0.59 20.57 0.90
CA ARG A 15 -0.46 20.16 2.29
C ARG A 15 -1.47 19.06 2.54
N MET A 16 -0.99 17.84 2.71
CA MET A 16 -1.85 16.73 3.07
C MET A 16 -2.17 16.86 4.55
N THR A 17 -3.46 16.99 4.84
CA THR A 17 -3.94 17.27 6.20
C THR A 17 -5.01 16.27 6.64
N LYS A 18 -5.54 15.49 5.70
CA LYS A 18 -6.57 14.47 5.93
C LYS A 18 -6.09 13.12 5.44
N LEU A 19 -6.62 12.04 6.03
CA LEU A 19 -6.32 10.68 5.59
C LEU A 19 -6.77 10.43 4.14
N SER A 20 -7.81 11.12 3.69
CA SER A 20 -8.28 11.08 2.30
C SER A 20 -7.35 11.74 1.29
N ASP A 21 -6.37 12.52 1.75
CA ASP A 21 -5.35 13.10 0.88
C ASP A 21 -4.24 12.08 0.56
N LEU A 22 -4.11 11.01 1.35
CA LEU A 22 -3.15 9.93 1.13
C LEU A 22 -3.58 9.06 -0.05
N SER A 23 -2.61 8.50 -0.76
CA SER A 23 -2.88 7.51 -1.81
C SER A 23 -3.51 6.25 -1.22
N ASP A 24 -4.37 5.60 -2.00
CA ASP A 24 -5.01 4.32 -1.63
C ASP A 24 -3.96 3.28 -1.21
N GLY A 25 -2.85 3.18 -1.96
CA GLY A 25 -1.72 2.30 -1.64
C GLY A 25 -1.07 2.59 -0.29
N SER A 26 -1.05 3.85 0.17
CA SER A 26 -0.52 4.19 1.49
C SER A 26 -1.40 3.64 2.61
N ILE A 27 -2.72 3.78 2.50
CA ILE A 27 -3.67 3.27 3.49
C ILE A 27 -3.75 1.74 3.44
N ALA A 28 -3.82 1.15 2.24
CA ALA A 28 -3.82 -0.29 2.05
C ALA A 28 -2.57 -0.93 2.69
N ARG A 29 -1.39 -0.33 2.49
CA ARG A 29 -0.17 -0.79 3.12
C ARG A 29 -0.24 -0.78 4.65
N ILE A 30 -0.80 0.28 5.24
CA ILE A 30 -1.03 0.33 6.68
C ILE A 30 -1.92 -0.83 7.13
N LYS A 31 -3.00 -1.17 6.41
CA LYS A 31 -3.81 -2.34 6.73
C LYS A 31 -3.04 -3.66 6.66
N PHE A 32 -2.14 -3.84 5.69
CA PHE A 32 -1.30 -5.05 5.61
C PHE A 32 -0.38 -5.25 6.82
N TYR A 33 0.04 -4.18 7.52
CA TYR A 33 0.83 -4.32 8.76
C TYR A 33 0.07 -5.02 9.90
N ASN A 34 -1.27 -5.09 9.83
CA ASN A 34 -2.11 -5.86 10.75
C ASN A 34 -2.87 -6.96 10.02
N ALA A 35 -2.30 -7.48 8.94
CA ALA A 35 -2.88 -8.54 8.12
C ALA A 35 -4.33 -8.22 7.67
N ASN A 36 -4.61 -6.96 7.35
CA ASN A 36 -5.95 -6.45 7.02
C ASN A 36 -7.04 -6.74 8.07
N LYS A 37 -6.66 -7.00 9.32
CA LYS A 37 -7.58 -7.05 10.45
C LYS A 37 -7.83 -5.63 10.98
N GLU A 38 -8.94 -5.46 11.67
CA GLU A 38 -9.25 -4.20 12.33
C GLU A 38 -8.18 -3.84 13.38
N TYR A 39 -7.83 -2.56 13.40
CA TYR A 39 -7.01 -1.99 14.45
C TYR A 39 -7.88 -1.62 15.65
N THR A 40 -7.32 -1.79 16.85
CA THR A 40 -7.69 -0.98 18.00
C THR A 40 -6.76 0.23 18.03
N VAL A 41 -7.12 1.28 18.79
CA VAL A 41 -6.25 2.44 18.99
C VAL A 41 -4.88 2.03 19.53
N ASP A 42 -4.83 1.08 20.46
CA ASP A 42 -3.57 0.63 21.06
C ASP A 42 -2.73 -0.20 20.09
N SER A 43 -3.33 -1.13 19.34
CA SER A 43 -2.59 -1.92 18.35
C SER A 43 -2.07 -1.04 17.21
N PHE A 44 -2.83 -0.01 16.81
CA PHE A 44 -2.39 0.96 15.82
C PHE A 44 -1.21 1.79 16.32
N LYS A 45 -1.24 2.29 17.57
CA LYS A 45 -0.12 3.07 18.13
C LYS A 45 1.18 2.27 18.17
N ILE A 46 1.11 0.99 18.57
CA ILE A 46 2.27 0.09 18.57
C ILE A 46 2.80 -0.09 17.15
N MET A 47 1.92 -0.46 16.21
CA MET A 47 2.29 -0.62 14.81
C MET A 47 2.89 0.65 14.22
N PHE A 48 2.27 1.81 14.49
CA PHE A 48 2.71 3.09 13.96
C PHE A 48 4.10 3.49 14.49
N ALA A 49 4.39 3.24 15.78
CA ALA A 49 5.70 3.48 16.35
C ALA A 49 6.80 2.61 15.70
N GLU A 50 6.49 1.37 15.34
CA GLU A 50 7.41 0.51 14.60
C GLU A 50 7.52 0.93 13.12
N TYR A 51 6.41 1.31 12.50
CA TYR A 51 6.36 1.81 11.14
C TYR A 51 7.27 3.02 10.95
N GLN A 52 7.28 3.97 11.90
CA GLN A 52 8.14 5.15 11.88
C GLN A 52 9.64 4.84 11.85
N LYS A 53 10.05 3.67 12.37
CA LYS A 53 11.44 3.21 12.36
C LYS A 53 11.82 2.47 11.08
N SER A 54 10.83 2.08 10.27
CA SER A 54 11.06 1.31 9.05
C SER A 54 11.72 2.16 7.97
N ILE A 55 12.73 1.61 7.30
CA ILE A 55 13.32 2.21 6.09
C ILE A 55 12.30 2.37 4.95
N TYR A 56 11.18 1.67 5.03
CA TYR A 56 10.11 1.73 4.04
C TYR A 56 8.93 2.60 4.48
N CYS A 57 9.08 3.41 5.52
CA CYS A 57 8.02 4.30 5.98
C CYS A 57 7.67 5.36 4.93
N ASN A 58 6.39 5.70 4.83
CA ASN A 58 5.91 6.82 4.04
C ASN A 58 5.79 8.05 4.95
N GLN A 59 6.64 9.05 4.69
CA GLN A 59 6.68 10.30 5.46
C GLN A 59 5.37 11.08 5.40
N GLU A 60 4.62 10.95 4.31
CA GLU A 60 3.30 11.55 4.17
C GLU A 60 2.29 10.96 5.15
N VAL A 61 2.28 9.63 5.30
CA VAL A 61 1.42 8.95 6.29
C VAL A 61 1.77 9.42 7.69
N ILE A 62 3.07 9.49 8.02
CA ILE A 62 3.54 9.97 9.32
C ILE A 62 3.07 11.41 9.57
N GLY A 63 3.28 12.30 8.59
CA GLY A 63 2.91 13.70 8.68
C GLY A 63 1.41 13.90 8.87
N VAL A 64 0.57 13.16 8.14
CA VAL A 64 -0.89 13.23 8.27
C VAL A 64 -1.34 12.69 9.64
N CYS A 65 -0.85 11.52 10.07
CA CYS A 65 -1.20 10.95 11.37
C CYS A 65 -0.82 11.88 12.54
N HIS A 66 0.38 12.47 12.50
CA HIS A 66 0.78 13.46 13.51
C HIS A 66 -0.07 14.73 13.47
N SER A 67 -0.42 15.22 12.27
CA SER A 67 -1.23 16.43 12.13
C SER A 67 -2.65 16.24 12.66
N ILE A 68 -3.21 15.03 12.52
CA ILE A 68 -4.53 14.69 13.03
C ILE A 68 -4.49 14.45 14.55
N SER A 69 -3.52 13.66 15.04
CA SER A 69 -3.31 13.29 16.46
C SER A 69 -4.48 12.60 17.18
N ASP A 70 -5.70 12.63 16.64
CA ASP A 70 -6.85 11.82 17.06
C ASP A 70 -6.73 10.41 16.49
N TYR A 71 -6.16 9.50 17.30
CA TYR A 71 -5.98 8.11 16.93
C TYR A 71 -7.29 7.33 16.77
N SER A 72 -8.36 7.72 17.46
CA SER A 72 -9.67 7.06 17.29
C SER A 72 -10.20 7.35 15.89
N TYR A 73 -10.18 8.62 15.47
CA TYR A 73 -10.56 9.00 14.11
C TYR A 73 -9.70 8.31 13.03
N ILE A 74 -8.39 8.21 13.26
CA ILE A 74 -7.47 7.54 12.32
C ILE A 74 -7.82 6.06 12.17
N VAL A 75 -7.98 5.36 13.30
CA VAL A 75 -8.32 3.94 13.31
C VAL A 75 -9.68 3.69 12.67
N ASP A 76 -10.68 4.50 12.99
CA ASP A 76 -12.01 4.39 12.39
C ASP A 76 -11.93 4.54 10.87
N TYR A 77 -11.17 5.52 10.37
CA TYR A 77 -10.99 5.70 8.93
C TYR A 77 -10.30 4.49 8.27
N ILE A 78 -9.23 3.96 8.88
CA ILE A 78 -8.49 2.81 8.33
C ILE A 78 -9.34 1.54 8.34
N ASN A 79 -10.08 1.29 9.42
CA ASN A 79 -10.93 0.11 9.54
C ASN A 79 -12.09 0.14 8.53
N ASN A 80 -12.68 1.32 8.30
CA ASN A 80 -13.75 1.52 7.32
C ASN A 80 -13.26 1.74 5.87
N SER A 81 -11.94 1.69 5.62
CA SER A 81 -11.38 1.75 4.27
C SER A 81 -11.10 0.35 3.77
N HIS A 82 -11.62 -0.02 2.60
CA HIS A 82 -11.34 -1.33 1.99
C HIS A 82 -10.69 -1.20 0.63
N PHE A 83 -9.87 -2.19 0.27
CA PHE A 83 -9.06 -2.12 -0.95
C PHE A 83 -9.08 -3.41 -1.76
N ARG A 84 -9.20 -3.24 -3.08
CA ARG A 84 -8.80 -4.24 -4.06
C ARG A 84 -7.33 -4.00 -4.38
N ASN A 85 -6.49 -4.93 -3.97
CA ASN A 85 -5.06 -4.91 -4.24
C ASN A 85 -4.79 -5.79 -5.46
N GLU A 86 -4.19 -5.23 -6.50
CA GLU A 86 -3.72 -5.97 -7.67
C GLU A 86 -2.23 -6.25 -7.48
N LEU A 87 -1.88 -7.53 -7.31
CA LEU A 87 -0.53 -8.03 -7.19
C LEU A 87 -0.11 -8.67 -8.51
N ASP A 88 0.70 -7.95 -9.27
CA ASP A 88 1.34 -8.45 -10.47
C ASP A 88 2.65 -9.15 -10.08
N ILE A 89 2.80 -10.43 -10.40
CA ILE A 89 3.99 -11.24 -10.18
C ILE A 89 4.62 -11.48 -11.54
N PHE A 90 5.87 -11.07 -11.70
CA PHE A 90 6.60 -11.22 -12.96
C PHE A 90 7.31 -12.58 -12.98
N THR A 91 7.25 -13.32 -14.09
CA THR A 91 8.09 -14.51 -14.27
C THR A 91 9.57 -14.10 -14.44
N PRO A 92 10.52 -15.00 -14.15
CA PRO A 92 11.95 -14.70 -14.34
C PRO A 92 12.32 -14.34 -15.78
N GLU A 93 11.61 -14.90 -16.77
CA GLU A 93 11.78 -14.59 -18.19
C GLU A 93 11.27 -13.19 -18.58
N PHE A 94 10.28 -12.65 -17.87
CA PHE A 94 9.71 -11.31 -18.12
C PHE A 94 10.57 -10.23 -17.46
N ASP A 95 10.84 -10.39 -16.15
CA ASP A 95 11.75 -9.50 -15.42
C ASP A 95 12.56 -10.28 -14.38
N LYS A 96 13.89 -10.28 -14.58
CA LYS A 96 14.85 -10.95 -13.69
C LYS A 96 15.04 -10.21 -12.36
N LYS A 97 14.86 -8.89 -12.32
CA LYS A 97 15.15 -8.04 -11.17
C LYS A 97 13.91 -7.72 -10.35
N ARG A 98 12.81 -7.37 -11.02
CA ARG A 98 11.55 -7.04 -10.35
C ARG A 98 10.71 -8.29 -10.21
N THR A 99 10.41 -8.70 -8.98
CA THR A 99 9.58 -9.88 -8.72
C THR A 99 8.10 -9.58 -8.80
N HIS A 100 7.68 -8.39 -8.35
CA HIS A 100 6.27 -8.03 -8.31
C HIS A 100 6.02 -6.51 -8.35
N HIS A 101 4.74 -6.17 -8.49
CA HIS A 101 4.18 -4.84 -8.31
C HIS A 101 2.84 -4.95 -7.62
N ILE A 102 2.52 -4.00 -6.74
CA ILE A 102 1.21 -3.93 -6.11
C ILE A 102 0.60 -2.55 -6.34
N ILE A 103 -0.66 -2.53 -6.77
CA ILE A 103 -1.48 -1.34 -6.87
C ILE A 103 -2.72 -1.55 -6.02
N SER A 104 -3.11 -0.54 -5.25
CA SER A 104 -4.31 -0.60 -4.42
C SER A 104 -5.35 0.39 -4.93
N HIS A 105 -6.60 -0.06 -4.97
CA HIS A 105 -7.76 0.73 -5.33
C HIS A 105 -8.80 0.62 -4.23
N LYS A 106 -9.48 1.73 -3.87
CA LYS A 106 -10.66 1.65 -3.01
C LYS A 106 -11.69 0.64 -3.54
N SER A 107 -12.28 -0.08 -2.62
CA SER A 107 -13.22 -1.18 -2.85
C SER A 107 -14.20 -1.23 -1.67
N ASP A 108 -15.21 -2.11 -1.76
CA ASP A 108 -16.14 -2.40 -0.67
C ASP A 108 -15.60 -3.49 0.27
N LYS A 109 -14.56 -4.21 -0.15
CA LYS A 109 -13.95 -5.33 0.59
C LYS A 109 -12.46 -5.44 0.32
N ASP A 110 -11.75 -5.98 1.30
CA ASP A 110 -10.31 -6.22 1.23
C ASP A 110 -10.02 -7.50 0.44
N THR A 111 -9.59 -7.34 -0.81
CA THR A 111 -9.26 -8.46 -1.71
C THR A 111 -7.87 -8.31 -2.30
N LEU A 112 -7.26 -9.44 -2.64
CA LEU A 112 -6.04 -9.53 -3.42
C LEU A 112 -6.37 -10.20 -4.75
N GLN A 113 -6.13 -9.52 -5.86
CA GLN A 113 -6.09 -10.10 -7.18
C GLN A 113 -4.65 -10.41 -7.54
N VAL A 114 -4.33 -11.68 -7.75
CA VAL A 114 -3.00 -12.12 -8.16
C VAL A 114 -3.00 -12.31 -9.66
N LYS A 115 -2.01 -11.72 -10.35
CA LYS A 115 -1.74 -11.93 -11.78
C LYS A 115 -0.31 -12.38 -11.97
N VAL A 116 -0.09 -13.49 -12.68
CA VAL A 116 1.26 -13.91 -13.10
C VAL A 116 1.47 -13.44 -14.53
N ILE A 117 2.52 -12.64 -14.74
CA ILE A 117 2.82 -11.95 -16.00
C ILE A 117 4.10 -12.53 -16.61
N SER A 118 3.99 -13.01 -17.84
CA SER A 118 5.08 -13.48 -18.69
C SER A 118 5.24 -12.60 -19.94
N ASN A 119 6.17 -12.97 -20.82
CA ASN A 119 6.33 -12.33 -22.13
C ASN A 119 5.11 -12.51 -23.04
N GLU A 120 4.22 -13.46 -22.75
CA GLU A 120 2.96 -13.70 -23.47
C GLU A 120 1.78 -12.92 -22.86
N GLY A 121 1.99 -12.18 -21.77
CA GLY A 121 0.96 -11.45 -21.04
C GLY A 121 0.58 -12.15 -19.74
N VAL A 122 -0.69 -12.04 -19.34
CA VAL A 122 -1.19 -12.64 -18.08
C VAL A 122 -1.48 -14.13 -18.30
N ILE A 123 -0.70 -14.99 -17.67
CA ILE A 123 -0.80 -16.46 -17.80
C ILE A 123 -1.61 -17.12 -16.68
N LYS A 124 -1.80 -16.41 -15.57
CA LYS A 124 -2.62 -16.85 -14.43
C LYS A 124 -3.24 -15.64 -13.76
N SER A 125 -4.51 -15.74 -13.38
CA SER A 125 -5.22 -14.70 -12.65
C SER A 125 -6.23 -15.32 -11.69
N TYR A 126 -6.23 -14.89 -10.44
CA TYR A 126 -7.22 -15.32 -9.44
C TYR A 126 -7.39 -14.29 -8.33
N ASP A 127 -8.59 -14.25 -7.74
CA ASP A 127 -8.91 -13.38 -6.61
C ASP A 127 -8.93 -14.19 -5.31
N MET A 128 -8.52 -13.55 -4.21
CA MET A 128 -8.59 -14.12 -2.87
C MET A 128 -8.87 -13.04 -1.81
N SER A 129 -9.26 -13.48 -0.60
CA SER A 129 -9.40 -12.59 0.54
C SER A 129 -8.04 -12.04 0.95
N ALA A 130 -7.94 -10.73 1.19
CA ALA A 130 -6.76 -10.12 1.80
C ALA A 130 -6.88 -10.05 3.33
N THR A 131 -8.08 -10.22 3.90
CA THR A 131 -8.29 -10.26 5.36
C THR A 131 -7.60 -11.48 5.95
N GLY A 132 -6.74 -11.25 6.95
CA GLY A 132 -5.92 -12.26 7.60
C GLY A 132 -4.57 -12.51 6.93
N MET A 133 -4.28 -11.88 5.79
CA MET A 133 -3.04 -12.07 5.04
C MET A 133 -1.94 -11.11 5.50
N SER A 134 -0.87 -11.66 6.06
CA SER A 134 0.34 -10.92 6.41
C SER A 134 1.22 -10.63 5.19
N PHE A 135 2.24 -9.78 5.36
CA PHE A 135 3.26 -9.60 4.32
C PHE A 135 4.03 -10.90 4.01
N GLU A 136 4.25 -11.76 5.01
CA GLU A 136 4.93 -13.03 4.85
C GLU A 136 4.12 -13.97 3.95
N ASP A 137 2.81 -14.11 4.21
CA ASP A 137 1.90 -14.89 3.36
C ASP A 137 1.93 -14.39 1.91
N MET A 138 1.96 -13.07 1.71
CA MET A 138 2.05 -12.48 0.37
C MET A 138 3.38 -12.80 -0.32
N TYR A 139 4.51 -12.78 0.40
CA TYR A 139 5.80 -13.17 -0.16
C TYR A 139 5.86 -14.67 -0.50
N GLU A 140 5.26 -15.53 0.31
CA GLU A 140 5.13 -16.96 -0.02
C GLU A 140 4.33 -17.18 -1.32
N ILE A 141 3.26 -16.41 -1.54
CA ILE A 141 2.53 -16.43 -2.82
C ILE A 141 3.44 -16.01 -3.97
N ILE A 142 4.19 -14.92 -3.81
CA ILE A 142 5.12 -14.42 -4.84
C ILE A 142 6.15 -15.48 -5.21
N ASP A 143 6.81 -16.08 -4.22
CA ASP A 143 7.85 -17.08 -4.43
C ASP A 143 7.27 -18.35 -5.08
N LYS A 144 6.14 -18.84 -4.58
CA LYS A 144 5.47 -20.02 -5.13
C LYS A 144 5.07 -19.82 -6.58
N GLU A 145 4.45 -18.69 -6.91
CA GLU A 145 3.98 -18.41 -8.26
C GLU A 145 5.14 -18.10 -9.22
N ARG A 146 6.26 -17.56 -8.73
CA ARG A 146 7.43 -17.25 -9.56
C ARG A 146 8.32 -18.47 -9.83
N ASN A 147 8.53 -19.34 -8.83
CA ASN A 147 9.43 -20.51 -8.95
C ASN A 147 8.86 -21.63 -9.85
N GLY A 148 7.58 -21.56 -10.23
CA GLY A 148 6.99 -22.48 -11.20
C GLY A 148 7.45 -22.26 -12.65
N TYR A 149 8.25 -21.22 -12.90
CA TYR A 149 8.62 -20.74 -14.25
C TYR A 149 10.13 -20.49 -14.39
N GLU A 150 10.97 -21.23 -13.65
CA GLU A 150 12.44 -21.23 -13.82
C GLU A 150 12.91 -22.08 -15.01
#